data_AF-A0A800CKB3-F1
#
_entry.id   AF-A0A800CKB3-F1
#
_cell.length_a   1.000
_cell.length_b   1.000
_cell.length_c   1.000
_cell.angle_alpha   90.00
_cell.angle_beta   90.00
_cell.angle_gamma   90.00
#
_symmetry.space_group_name_H-M   'P 1'
#
loop_
_entity.id
_entity.type
_entity.pdbx_description
1 polymer ?
#
loop_
_entity_poly.entity_id
_entity_poly.type
_entity_poly.pdbx_seq_one_letter_code
_entity_poly.pdbx_strand_id
1 'polypeptide(L)'
;MNVTLNIEDPLADQEVSIVITLTASTQPREARPSLISVGVAGQLPVTRSGVFGDALALIHEAWTAFGARAQAAAATTESDTITEEQVVATAAAGADEPAPMSSATLSTPKPQAKNLSLF
;
A
#
# COMPACT_ATOMS: atom_id res chain seq x y z
N MET A 1 31.67 2.58 -17.92
CA MET A 1 30.83 2.95 -16.76
C MET A 1 30.30 1.65 -16.18
N ASN A 2 30.67 1.32 -14.94
CA ASN A 2 30.11 0.15 -14.27
C ASN A 2 28.87 0.61 -13.51
N VAL A 3 27.70 0.11 -13.91
CA VAL A 3 26.46 0.29 -13.14
C VAL A 3 26.43 -0.83 -12.11
N THR A 4 26.52 -0.48 -10.84
CA THR A 4 26.29 -1.43 -9.75
C THR A 4 24.78 -1.62 -9.61
N LEU A 5 24.29 -2.83 -9.88
CA LEU A 5 22.91 -3.22 -9.63
C LEU A 5 22.83 -3.76 -8.21
N ASN A 6 22.11 -3.06 -7.33
CA ASN A 6 21.76 -3.58 -6.01
C ASN A 6 20.42 -4.31 -6.15
N ILE A 7 20.41 -5.62 -5.90
CA ILE A 7 19.20 -6.45 -5.92
C ILE A 7 18.86 -6.76 -4.46
N GLU A 8 17.85 -6.08 -3.93
CA GLU A 8 17.38 -6.30 -2.56
C GLU A 8 16.10 -7.14 -2.60
N ASP A 9 16.06 -8.17 -1.75
CA ASP A 9 14.84 -8.93 -1.51
C ASP A 9 13.94 -8.12 -0.58
N PRO A 10 12.73 -7.72 -1.02
CA PRO A 10 11.85 -6.90 -0.21
C PRO A 10 11.34 -7.58 1.05
N LEU A 11 11.47 -8.90 1.15
CA LEU A 11 11.06 -9.69 2.30
C LEU A 11 12.26 -10.12 3.16
N ALA A 12 13.47 -9.65 2.85
CA ALA A 12 14.63 -9.88 3.69
C ALA A 12 14.36 -9.38 5.13
N ASP A 13 14.83 -10.17 6.11
CA ASP A 13 14.71 -9.89 7.54
C ASP A 13 13.28 -9.74 8.08
N GLN A 14 12.25 -10.14 7.30
CA GLN A 14 10.86 -10.14 7.73
C GLN A 14 10.38 -11.56 8.10
N GLU A 15 9.56 -11.66 9.15
CA GLU A 15 8.85 -12.90 9.46
C GLU A 15 7.61 -13.03 8.57
N VAL A 16 7.70 -13.91 7.56
CA VAL A 16 6.60 -14.17 6.63
C VAL A 16 5.77 -15.37 7.11
N SER A 17 4.46 -15.16 7.25
CA SER A 17 3.48 -16.20 7.54
C SER A 17 2.86 -16.74 6.26
N ILE A 18 2.86 -18.07 6.12
CA ILE A 18 2.17 -18.78 5.04
C ILE A 18 1.06 -19.63 5.66
N VAL A 19 -0.19 -19.28 5.38
CA VAL A 19 -1.37 -20.03 5.85
C VAL A 19 -1.96 -20.80 4.69
N ILE A 20 -2.06 -22.12 4.86
CA ILE A 20 -2.62 -23.02 3.85
C ILE A 20 -3.91 -23.60 4.41
N THR A 21 -5.05 -23.23 3.81
CA THR A 21 -6.36 -23.78 4.14
C THR A 21 -6.74 -24.80 3.09
N LEU A 22 -6.97 -26.03 3.52
CA LEU A 22 -7.43 -27.11 2.65
C LEU A 22 -8.91 -27.38 2.89
N THR A 23 -9.71 -27.37 1.84
CA THR A 23 -11.14 -27.64 1.96
C THR A 23 -11.35 -29.13 2.27
N ALA A 24 -12.20 -29.42 3.26
CA ALA A 24 -12.59 -30.78 3.57
C ALA A 24 -13.34 -31.39 2.37
N SER A 25 -12.88 -32.55 1.90
CA SER A 25 -13.53 -33.28 0.81
C SER A 25 -13.18 -34.76 0.84
N THR A 26 -13.95 -35.56 0.09
CA THR A 26 -13.68 -36.98 -0.15
C THR A 26 -12.65 -37.23 -1.25
N GLN A 27 -12.22 -36.19 -1.97
CA GLN A 27 -11.21 -36.30 -3.03
C GLN A 27 -9.82 -36.60 -2.44
N PRO A 28 -8.89 -37.15 -3.24
CA PRO A 28 -7.48 -37.23 -2.88
C PRO A 28 -6.94 -35.85 -2.49
N ARG A 29 -6.01 -35.79 -1.53
CA ARG A 29 -5.49 -34.54 -0.97
C ARG A 29 -5.08 -33.53 -2.03
N GLU A 30 -4.37 -33.98 -3.07
CA GLU A 30 -3.84 -33.12 -4.14
C GLU A 30 -4.91 -32.48 -5.01
N ALA A 31 -6.06 -33.12 -5.18
CA ALA A 31 -7.16 -32.57 -5.98
C ALA A 31 -8.03 -31.59 -5.19
N ARG A 32 -7.83 -31.48 -3.87
CA ARG A 32 -8.71 -30.68 -3.01
C ARG A 32 -8.49 -29.19 -3.26
N PRO A 33 -9.56 -28.39 -3.29
CA PRO A 33 -9.45 -26.94 -3.30
C PRO A 33 -8.70 -26.44 -2.07
N SER A 34 -7.76 -25.53 -2.30
CA SER A 34 -6.94 -24.91 -1.29
C SER A 34 -6.87 -23.40 -1.47
N LEU A 35 -6.68 -22.72 -0.34
CA LEU A 35 -6.42 -21.30 -0.26
C LEU A 35 -5.07 -21.10 0.42
N ILE A 36 -4.17 -20.36 -0.23
CA ILE A 36 -2.84 -20.06 0.28
C ILE A 36 -2.75 -18.56 0.48
N SER A 37 -2.43 -18.14 1.70
CA SER A 37 -2.26 -16.74 2.08
C SER A 37 -0.83 -16.51 2.54
N VAL A 38 -0.17 -15.50 1.98
CA VAL A 38 1.21 -15.12 2.30
C VAL A 38 1.23 -13.65 2.73
N GLY A 39 1.86 -13.36 3.86
CA GLY A 39 2.06 -11.98 4.30
C GLY A 39 2.87 -11.88 5.59
N VAL A 40 3.13 -10.63 6.01
CA VAL A 40 3.81 -10.31 7.27
C VAL A 40 2.83 -9.62 8.22
N ALA A 41 3.18 -9.58 9.50
CA ALA A 41 2.36 -8.91 10.51
C ALA A 41 2.12 -7.43 10.16
N GLY A 42 0.88 -6.97 10.33
CA GLY A 42 0.50 -5.57 10.07
C GLY A 42 0.27 -5.22 8.60
N GLN A 43 0.49 -6.14 7.66
CA GLN A 43 0.21 -5.93 6.23
C GLN A 43 -0.90 -6.86 5.74
N LEU A 44 -1.68 -6.41 4.75
CA LEU A 44 -2.72 -7.24 4.16
C LEU A 44 -2.07 -8.36 3.33
N PRO A 45 -2.33 -9.65 3.62
CA PRO A 45 -1.70 -10.75 2.91
C PRO A 45 -2.19 -10.86 1.47
N VAL A 46 -1.38 -11.48 0.62
CA VAL A 46 -1.78 -11.90 -0.72
C VAL A 46 -2.31 -13.32 -0.66
N THR A 47 -3.48 -13.53 -1.24
CA THR A 47 -4.15 -14.83 -1.23
C THR A 47 -4.30 -15.38 -2.65
N ARG A 48 -4.00 -16.67 -2.81
CA ARG A 48 -4.18 -17.45 -4.03
C ARG A 48 -5.04 -18.66 -3.75
N SER A 49 -5.78 -19.11 -4.75
CA SER A 49 -6.67 -20.27 -4.68
C SER A 49 -6.38 -21.22 -5.82
N GLY A 50 -6.42 -22.51 -5.57
CA GLY A 50 -6.24 -23.54 -6.58
C GLY A 50 -6.41 -24.93 -5.98
N VAL A 51 -5.84 -25.95 -6.61
CA VAL A 51 -5.79 -27.30 -6.04
C VAL A 51 -4.51 -27.47 -5.21
N PHE A 52 -4.56 -28.31 -4.18
CA PHE A 52 -3.42 -28.50 -3.27
C PHE A 52 -2.19 -29.13 -3.94
N GLY A 53 -2.38 -29.90 -5.03
CA GLY A 53 -1.29 -30.45 -5.83
C GLY A 53 -0.36 -29.39 -6.39
N ASP A 54 -0.87 -28.17 -6.59
CA ASP A 54 -0.12 -27.02 -7.09
C ASP A 54 0.33 -26.07 -5.95
N ALA A 55 0.29 -26.51 -4.69
CA ALA A 55 0.54 -25.64 -3.54
C ALA A 55 1.88 -24.91 -3.61
N LEU A 56 2.95 -25.55 -4.10
CA LEU A 56 4.25 -24.90 -4.27
C LEU A 56 4.18 -23.75 -5.28
N ALA A 57 3.50 -23.94 -6.41
CA ALA A 57 3.32 -22.90 -7.41
C ALA A 57 2.49 -21.74 -6.86
N LEU A 58 1.39 -22.05 -6.16
CA LEU A 58 0.54 -21.06 -5.52
C LEU A 58 1.26 -20.27 -4.41
N ILE A 59 2.13 -20.93 -3.62
CA ILE A 59 2.98 -20.25 -2.64
C ILE A 59 3.95 -19.31 -3.35
N HIS A 60 4.62 -19.77 -4.40
CA HIS A 60 5.55 -18.95 -5.16
C HIS A 60 4.86 -17.72 -5.77
N GLU A 61 3.70 -17.90 -6.40
CA GLU A 61 2.91 -16.81 -6.96
C GLU A 61 2.45 -15.81 -5.89
N ALA A 62 2.02 -16.29 -4.72
CA ALA A 62 1.62 -15.44 -3.61
C ALA A 62 2.83 -14.69 -3.02
N TRP A 63 3.97 -15.36 -2.87
CA TRP A 63 5.23 -14.77 -2.39
C TRP A 63 5.71 -13.64 -3.30
N THR A 64 5.83 -13.91 -4.61
CA THR A 64 6.29 -12.91 -5.59
C THR A 64 5.33 -11.72 -5.63
N ALA A 65 4.02 -11.96 -5.62
CA ALA A 65 3.04 -10.88 -5.63
C ALA A 65 3.05 -10.07 -4.33
N PHE A 66 3.29 -10.71 -3.18
CA PHE A 66 3.44 -10.02 -1.90
C PHE A 66 4.71 -9.16 -1.87
N GLY A 67 5.85 -9.71 -2.29
CA GLY A 67 7.12 -8.99 -2.39
C GLY A 67 7.03 -7.76 -3.30
N ALA A 68 6.42 -7.90 -4.49
CA ALA A 68 6.23 -6.77 -5.41
C ALA A 68 5.35 -5.66 -4.80
N ARG A 69 4.32 -6.04 -4.03
CA ARG A 69 3.49 -5.08 -3.30
C ARG A 69 4.24 -4.40 -2.17
N ALA A 70 5.06 -5.14 -1.41
CA ALA A 70 5.89 -4.59 -0.35
C ALA A 70 6.90 -3.56 -0.90
N GLN A 71 7.52 -3.85 -2.05
CA GLN A 71 8.40 -2.89 -2.76
C GLN A 71 7.66 -1.61 -3.15
N ALA A 72 6.47 -1.74 -3.74
CA ALA A 72 5.68 -0.58 -4.15
C ALA A 72 5.27 0.30 -2.95
N ALA A 73 4.95 -0.33 -1.81
CA ALA A 73 4.65 0.40 -0.58
C ALA A 73 5.88 1.12 -0.01
N ALA A 74 7.06 0.48 -0.02
CA ALA A 74 8.31 1.10 0.42
C ALA A 74 8.69 2.30 -0.46
N ALA A 75 8.62 2.16 -1.79
CA ALA A 75 8.92 3.25 -2.73
C ALA A 75 7.99 4.47 -2.59
N THR A 76 6.73 4.24 -2.20
CA THR A 76 5.78 5.34 -1.93
C THR A 76 6.16 6.10 -0.66
N THR A 77 6.66 5.40 0.37
CA THR A 77 7.07 6.00 1.64
C THR A 77 8.34 6.82 1.50
N GLU A 78 9.31 6.36 0.71
CA GLU A 78 10.54 7.11 0.43
C GLU A 78 10.29 8.41 -0.36
N SER A 79 9.28 8.41 -1.24
CA SER A 79 8.93 9.58 -2.05
C SER A 79 8.30 10.72 -1.23
N ASP A 80 7.60 10.40 -0.13
CA ASP A 80 6.98 11.40 0.74
C ASP A 80 7.98 12.06 1.71
N THR A 81 9.15 11.45 1.94
CA THR A 81 10.15 11.99 2.89
C THR A 81 11.06 13.06 2.26
N ILE A 82 10.98 13.28 0.95
CA ILE A 82 11.83 14.24 0.22
C ILE A 82 11.14 15.62 0.06
N THR A 83 9.87 15.76 0.44
CA THR A 83 9.07 16.98 0.16
C THR A 83 8.70 17.79 1.42
N GLU A 84 9.56 17.84 2.44
CA GLU A 84 9.35 18.75 3.59
C GLU A 84 10.50 19.73 3.86
N GLU A 85 11.51 19.84 2.97
CA GLU A 85 12.59 20.83 3.18
C GLU A 85 13.05 21.54 1.90
N GLN A 86 12.13 22.03 1.06
CA GLN A 86 12.51 23.08 0.10
C GLN A 86 11.33 23.91 -0.43
N VAL A 87 10.85 24.89 0.34
CA VAL A 87 10.28 26.10 -0.25
C VAL A 87 10.85 27.35 0.45
N VAL A 88 12.03 27.74 -0.06
CA VAL A 88 12.49 29.10 -0.36
C VAL A 88 12.59 30.12 0.79
N ALA A 89 13.84 30.36 1.21
CA ALA A 89 14.25 31.61 1.83
C ALA A 89 14.70 32.65 0.77
N THR A 90 14.16 33.87 0.91
CA THR A 90 14.87 35.17 0.76
C THR A 90 14.94 35.89 -0.61
N ALA A 91 14.05 36.90 -0.72
CA ALA A 91 14.21 38.34 -1.05
C ALA A 91 14.90 38.85 -2.34
N ALA A 92 14.20 39.74 -3.08
CA ALA A 92 14.61 41.15 -3.28
C ALA A 92 13.54 42.00 -4.03
N ALA A 93 13.04 43.01 -3.31
CA ALA A 93 12.72 44.40 -3.69
C ALA A 93 12.06 44.75 -5.05
N GLY A 94 10.89 45.40 -4.97
CA GLY A 94 10.50 46.42 -5.93
C GLY A 94 9.01 46.79 -5.92
N ALA A 95 8.70 47.93 -5.29
CA ALA A 95 7.53 48.80 -5.49
C ALA A 95 6.29 48.65 -4.58
N ASP A 96 6.25 49.59 -3.63
CA ASP A 96 5.10 50.46 -3.30
C ASP A 96 3.96 49.91 -2.41
N GLU A 97 3.90 50.43 -1.19
CA GLU A 97 2.78 50.39 -0.25
C GLU A 97 2.48 51.87 0.13
N PRO A 98 1.19 52.33 0.18
CA PRO A 98 0.39 52.25 1.42
C PRO A 98 -1.11 51.91 1.27
N ALA A 99 -1.52 50.83 1.96
CA ALA A 99 -2.70 50.64 2.85
C ALA A 99 -4.17 50.86 2.33
N PRO A 100 -5.20 50.48 3.13
CA PRO A 100 -5.65 49.13 3.48
C PRO A 100 -7.16 48.90 3.12
N MET A 101 -7.71 47.75 3.52
CA MET A 101 -9.15 47.38 3.55
C MET A 101 -9.72 46.58 2.37
N SER A 102 -9.92 45.28 2.56
CA SER A 102 -11.26 44.67 2.51
C SER A 102 -11.22 43.19 2.83
N SER A 103 -12.04 42.82 3.80
CA SER A 103 -12.27 41.48 4.32
C SER A 103 -12.69 40.49 3.22
N ALA A 104 -11.91 39.44 3.00
CA ALA A 104 -12.35 38.26 2.25
C ALA A 104 -13.06 37.30 3.21
N THR A 105 -14.38 37.42 3.35
CA THR A 105 -15.24 36.36 3.89
C THR A 105 -15.84 35.57 2.73
N LEU A 106 -15.39 34.32 2.53
CA LEU A 106 -16.06 33.35 1.67
C LEU A 106 -16.01 31.96 2.34
N SER A 107 -16.97 31.79 3.26
CA SER A 107 -17.86 30.65 3.47
C SER A 107 -17.37 29.23 3.17
N THR A 108 -17.16 28.45 4.23
CA THR A 108 -17.31 26.99 4.25
C THR A 108 -18.78 26.60 4.45
N PRO A 109 -19.34 25.67 3.65
CA PRO A 109 -20.52 24.91 4.06
C PRO A 109 -20.20 23.44 4.32
N LYS A 110 -20.44 23.06 5.58
CA LYS A 110 -20.41 21.75 6.23
C LYS A 110 -21.34 20.71 5.56
N PRO A 111 -20.96 19.41 5.49
CA PRO A 111 -21.85 18.37 4.99
C PRO A 111 -22.99 18.07 5.99
N GLN A 112 -24.25 18.21 5.55
CA GLN A 112 -25.42 17.83 6.33
C GLN A 112 -25.74 16.34 6.13
N ALA A 113 -25.69 15.57 7.22
CA ALA A 113 -26.23 14.22 7.30
C ALA A 113 -27.77 14.28 7.17
N LYS A 114 -28.34 13.66 6.13
CA LYS A 114 -29.79 13.48 6.00
C LYS A 114 -30.20 12.24 6.80
N ASN A 115 -30.98 12.52 7.84
CA ASN A 115 -31.57 11.56 8.75
C ASN A 115 -32.64 10.70 8.07
N LEU A 116 -32.72 9.48 8.60
CA LEU A 116 -33.74 8.44 8.50
C LEU A 116 -35.17 8.97 8.35
N SER A 117 -35.93 8.38 7.42
CA SER A 117 -37.40 8.36 7.49
C SER A 117 -37.87 6.91 7.37
N LEU A 118 -38.24 6.35 8.52
CA LEU A 118 -39.12 5.19 8.65
C LEU A 118 -40.55 5.73 8.56
N PHE A 119 -41.20 5.50 7.43
CA PHE A 119 -42.65 5.37 7.33
C PHE A 119 -42.93 4.26 6.31
#